data_AF-A0A180G2W9-F1
#
_entry.id   AF-A0A180G2W9-F1
#
_cell.length_a   1.000
_cell.length_b   1.000
_cell.length_c   1.000
_cell.angle_alpha   90.00
_cell.angle_beta   90.00
_cell.angle_gamma   90.00
#
_symmetry.space_group_name_H-M   'P 1'
#
loop_
_entity.id
_entity.type
_entity.pdbx_description
1 polymer ?
#
loop_
_entity_poly.entity_id
_entity_poly.type
_entity_poly.pdbx_seq_one_letter_code
_entity_poly.pdbx_strand_id
1 'polypeptide(L)'
;MDGELQIDPETDGLDRCTQQHTAADDVRNGQTWKECDETGLFGMACRHDQMLRMINIVQSGEKAYYPMTMINNLITKTKQCPERQKLGILYDIGCNIEKGIIRRHQFLEEQELNLLKFGTSVFHAYVHEWSCQLQYNPRLNDGWEMSDGEGMERNWDFLSPLISQLRYSSANHRLGGLNIRLVHHNEMGKINSERGKSIEQVMRDAQDVLRDLGATTGHQFGYFKLQWERQREMQLSAMETPTKRETRELVEELVVLEDKIRDAHQEMCELRQTRRRNRTDSQMRQTYQEVLVCPFNLLYEAKVGVIEMQKRWDQRQSGTRVQARFKKQMNSKMNLFRKKWTAYNTRAINFNSEFSHELPLATPTFEEVKGLGIESPFWNTSQLDHPSEAWAVDLNTQKGIQAYLTLTHCQDELHRIAREIRQALKWAIERSRNMEQLLEELQVETDVLHERQQQLQNICSKFGCTCPVLHHAIQGNVGDTCVWKLGNDGV
;
A
#
# COMPACT_ATOMS: atom_id res chain seq x y z
N MET A 1 37.80 -32.22 13.37
CA MET A 1 38.11 -30.78 13.27
C MET A 1 37.15 -30.25 12.24
N ASP A 2 36.16 -29.57 12.78
CA ASP A 2 35.00 -29.05 12.08
C ASP A 2 35.41 -28.01 11.04
N GLY A 3 34.89 -28.16 9.83
CA GLY A 3 35.02 -27.20 8.75
C GLY A 3 33.64 -27.02 8.13
N GLU A 4 32.81 -26.20 8.77
CA GLU A 4 31.53 -25.76 8.21
C GLU A 4 31.76 -25.05 6.88
N LEU A 5 31.19 -25.60 5.80
CA LEU A 5 31.02 -24.86 4.55
C LEU A 5 30.01 -23.74 4.80
N GLN A 6 30.50 -22.50 4.86
CA GLN A 6 29.67 -21.30 4.74
C GLN A 6 29.05 -21.27 3.33
N ILE A 7 27.74 -21.45 3.25
CA ILE A 7 26.95 -21.13 2.06
C ILE A 7 26.63 -19.64 2.16
N ASP A 8 27.23 -18.85 1.27
CA ASP A 8 26.98 -17.42 1.12
C ASP A 8 25.61 -17.20 0.43
N PRO A 9 24.62 -16.56 1.06
CA PRO A 9 23.25 -16.47 0.53
C PRO A 9 22.99 -15.25 -0.38
N GLU A 10 24.01 -14.53 -0.84
CA GLU A 10 23.84 -13.31 -1.63
C GLU A 10 24.09 -13.48 -3.14
N THR A 11 23.27 -14.26 -3.86
CA THR A 11 22.98 -13.99 -5.29
C THR A 11 21.69 -14.72 -5.72
N ASP A 12 20.55 -14.38 -5.13
CA ASP A 12 19.24 -14.62 -5.77
C ASP A 12 18.78 -13.29 -6.38
N GLY A 13 18.48 -13.28 -7.68
CA GLY A 13 18.22 -12.08 -8.45
C GLY A 13 17.08 -11.25 -7.86
N LEU A 14 17.39 -10.02 -7.42
CA LEU A 14 16.45 -9.10 -6.81
C LEU A 14 15.25 -8.85 -7.75
N ASP A 15 14.00 -9.01 -7.27
CA ASP A 15 12.78 -8.81 -8.07
C ASP A 15 12.75 -7.38 -8.61
N ARG A 16 12.53 -7.23 -9.92
CA ARG A 16 12.65 -5.96 -10.65
C ARG A 16 11.71 -4.86 -10.16
N CYS A 17 10.57 -5.24 -9.60
CA CYS A 17 9.66 -4.32 -8.92
C CYS A 17 10.34 -3.65 -7.71
N THR A 18 11.22 -4.37 -6.99
CA THR A 18 11.97 -3.85 -5.83
C THR A 18 13.00 -2.79 -6.24
N GLN A 19 13.68 -3.00 -7.37
CA GLN A 19 14.71 -2.09 -7.90
C GLN A 19 14.15 -0.73 -8.36
N GLN A 20 12.84 -0.61 -8.53
CA GLN A 20 12.18 0.61 -8.98
C GLN A 20 11.73 1.49 -7.82
N HIS A 21 11.72 0.98 -6.58
CA HIS A 21 11.32 1.74 -5.39
C HIS A 21 12.52 2.34 -4.68
N THR A 22 12.60 3.68 -4.68
CA THR A 22 13.67 4.41 -3.98
C THR A 22 13.62 4.23 -2.46
N ALA A 23 12.46 3.88 -1.88
CA ALA A 23 12.35 3.59 -0.44
C ALA A 23 12.98 2.23 -0.06
N ALA A 24 12.86 1.21 -0.92
CA ALA A 24 13.52 -0.07 -0.73
C ALA A 24 15.06 0.03 -0.85
N ASP A 25 15.52 1.01 -1.63
CA ASP A 25 16.94 1.35 -1.83
C ASP A 25 17.44 2.50 -0.93
N ASP A 26 16.61 3.08 -0.04
CA ASP A 26 17.05 4.17 0.83
C ASP A 26 17.91 3.59 1.95
N VAL A 27 19.20 3.43 1.66
CA VAL A 27 20.22 2.93 2.58
C VAL A 27 20.52 4.02 3.63
N ARG A 28 19.52 4.41 4.43
CA ARG A 28 19.67 5.17 5.68
C ARG A 28 20.15 4.22 6.78
N ASN A 29 21.30 3.61 6.53
CA ASN A 29 22.01 2.79 7.50
C ASN A 29 22.72 3.69 8.52
N GLY A 30 23.33 3.08 9.53
CA GLY A 30 24.11 3.82 10.54
C GLY A 30 25.24 4.70 9.97
N GLN A 31 25.64 4.56 8.70
CA GLN A 31 26.65 5.42 8.09
C GLN A 31 26.09 6.80 7.68
N THR A 32 24.81 6.88 7.30
CA THR A 32 24.12 8.13 6.91
C THR A 32 23.62 8.91 8.12
N TRP A 33 23.37 8.22 9.25
CA TRP A 33 22.82 8.77 10.49
C TRP A 33 23.64 8.33 11.72
N LYS A 34 24.97 8.53 11.68
CA LYS A 34 25.91 8.06 12.72
C LYS A 34 25.58 8.51 14.15
N GLU A 35 24.91 9.65 14.29
CA GLU A 35 24.56 10.25 15.58
C GLU A 35 23.14 9.89 16.07
N CYS A 36 22.42 9.03 15.34
CA CYS A 36 21.08 8.60 15.71
C CYS A 36 21.03 7.09 16.02
N ASP A 37 20.55 6.75 17.22
CA ASP A 37 20.35 5.35 17.63
C ASP A 37 19.27 4.67 16.77
N GLU A 38 18.23 5.41 16.40
CA GLU A 38 17.13 4.96 15.54
C GLU A 38 17.21 5.72 14.22
N THR A 39 17.21 4.99 13.10
CA THR A 39 17.37 5.54 11.76
C THR A 39 16.05 5.71 11.01
N GLY A 40 14.95 5.22 11.57
CA GLY A 40 13.61 5.37 10.99
C GLY A 40 12.50 4.77 11.85
N LEU A 41 11.28 4.84 11.32
CA LEU A 41 10.07 4.27 11.92
C LEU A 41 9.34 3.46 10.83
N PHE A 42 8.91 2.26 11.19
CA PHE A 42 8.02 1.43 10.39
C PHE A 42 6.63 1.44 11.03
N GLY A 43 5.58 1.73 10.26
CA GLY A 43 4.22 1.87 10.77
C GLY A 43 3.22 0.94 10.11
N MET A 44 2.12 0.67 10.82
CA MET A 44 0.93 0.03 10.27
C MET A 44 -0.29 0.86 10.67
N ALA A 45 -1.11 1.23 9.70
CA ALA A 45 -2.41 1.87 9.91
C ALA A 45 -3.55 1.03 9.32
N CYS A 46 -4.76 1.20 9.84
CA CYS A 46 -5.95 0.63 9.22
C CYS A 46 -6.42 1.48 8.03
N ARG A 47 -7.42 1.01 7.29
CA ARG A 47 -8.05 1.72 6.16
C ARG A 47 -8.67 3.08 6.52
N HIS A 48 -8.97 3.30 7.80
CA HIS A 48 -9.48 4.56 8.34
C HIS A 48 -8.35 5.52 8.73
N ASP A 49 -7.13 5.25 8.26
CA ASP A 49 -5.90 5.97 8.56
C ASP A 49 -5.53 5.98 10.05
N GLN A 50 -6.10 5.09 10.86
CA GLN A 50 -5.81 5.00 12.29
C GLN A 50 -4.57 4.17 12.52
N MET A 51 -3.63 4.71 13.30
CA MET A 51 -2.39 4.02 13.63
C MET A 51 -2.69 2.79 14.49
N LEU A 52 -2.20 1.63 14.05
CA LEU A 52 -2.33 0.36 14.76
C LEU A 52 -1.06 0.02 15.55
N ARG A 53 0.12 0.20 14.92
CA ARG A 53 1.40 -0.16 15.53
C ARG A 53 2.56 0.56 14.84
N MET A 54 3.62 0.80 15.60
CA MET A 54 4.90 1.27 15.09
C MET A 54 6.06 0.43 15.61
N ILE A 55 7.14 0.36 14.83
CA ILE A 55 8.42 -0.26 15.17
C ILE A 55 9.54 0.73 14.85
N ASN A 56 10.53 0.81 15.73
CA ASN A 56 11.74 1.58 15.46
C ASN A 56 12.66 0.81 14.51
N ILE A 57 13.16 1.51 13.49
CA ILE A 57 14.21 0.99 12.60
C ILE A 57 15.55 1.37 13.21
N VAL A 58 16.38 0.37 13.50
CA VAL A 58 17.66 0.55 14.20
C VAL A 58 18.79 0.21 13.25
N GLN A 59 19.32 1.23 12.58
CA GLN A 59 20.54 1.19 11.74
C GLN A 59 20.56 0.18 10.57
N SER A 60 19.47 -0.54 10.35
CA SER A 60 19.35 -1.63 9.37
C SER A 60 18.73 -1.21 8.03
N GLY A 61 18.11 -0.02 7.97
CA GLY A 61 17.21 0.36 6.88
C GLY A 61 15.90 -0.43 6.90
N GLU A 62 15.02 -0.22 5.92
CA GLU A 62 13.73 -0.92 5.84
C GLU A 62 13.90 -2.33 5.29
N LYS A 63 14.01 -3.31 6.18
CA LYS A 63 14.17 -4.73 5.85
C LYS A 63 12.84 -5.48 5.84
N ALA A 64 12.75 -6.55 5.06
CA ALA A 64 11.53 -7.35 4.90
C ALA A 64 10.98 -7.96 6.21
N TYR A 65 11.79 -8.11 7.27
CA TYR A 65 11.29 -8.63 8.54
C TYR A 65 10.34 -7.66 9.26
N TYR A 66 10.37 -6.36 8.98
CA TYR A 66 9.42 -5.39 9.55
C TYR A 66 7.98 -5.64 9.08
N PRO A 67 7.67 -5.63 7.77
CA PRO A 67 6.32 -5.95 7.30
C PRO A 67 5.89 -7.36 7.70
N MET A 68 6.80 -8.34 7.67
CA MET A 68 6.49 -9.71 8.10
C MET A 68 6.11 -9.82 9.58
N THR A 69 6.82 -9.12 10.46
CA THR A 69 6.52 -9.05 11.90
C THR A 69 5.16 -8.41 12.14
N MET A 70 4.88 -7.34 11.39
CA MET A 70 3.62 -6.61 11.42
C MET A 70 2.44 -7.48 11.00
N ILE A 71 2.59 -8.23 9.90
CA ILE A 71 1.59 -9.20 9.41
C ILE A 71 1.36 -10.31 10.44
N ASN A 72 2.43 -10.90 10.99
CA ASN A 72 2.32 -11.94 12.02
C ASN A 72 1.57 -11.43 13.28
N ASN A 73 1.83 -10.18 13.69
CA ASN A 73 1.12 -9.57 14.80
C ASN A 73 -0.38 -9.43 14.51
N LEU A 74 -0.73 -8.99 13.30
CA LEU A 74 -2.12 -8.85 12.87
C LEU A 74 -2.84 -10.20 12.85
N ILE A 75 -2.24 -11.22 12.24
CA ILE A 75 -2.75 -12.60 12.21
C ILE A 75 -2.99 -13.11 13.63
N THR A 76 -1.99 -12.99 14.51
CA THR A 76 -2.08 -13.45 15.90
C THR A 76 -3.23 -12.77 16.65
N LYS A 77 -3.43 -11.47 16.43
CA LYS A 77 -4.54 -10.73 17.04
C LYS A 77 -5.89 -11.16 16.49
N THR A 78 -5.98 -11.47 15.21
CA THR A 78 -7.24 -11.90 14.58
C THR A 78 -7.61 -13.34 14.90
N LYS A 79 -6.65 -14.20 15.28
CA LYS A 79 -6.95 -15.56 15.79
C LYS A 79 -7.75 -15.55 17.11
N GLN A 80 -7.77 -14.43 17.82
CA GLN A 80 -8.58 -14.26 19.03
C GLN A 80 -10.07 -14.01 18.71
N CYS A 81 -10.40 -13.72 17.44
CA CYS A 81 -11.78 -13.55 17.01
C CYS A 81 -12.45 -14.91 16.79
N PRO A 82 -13.73 -15.07 17.17
CA PRO A 82 -14.47 -16.33 16.96
C PRO A 82 -14.57 -16.75 15.49
N GLU A 83 -14.57 -15.77 14.58
CA GLU A 83 -14.61 -15.97 13.13
C GLU A 83 -13.26 -15.64 12.52
N ARG A 84 -12.77 -16.52 11.62
CA ARG A 84 -11.58 -16.27 10.82
C ARG A 84 -11.78 -15.03 9.94
N GLN A 85 -10.85 -14.08 10.02
CA GLN A 85 -10.92 -12.81 9.30
C GLN A 85 -10.02 -12.83 8.07
N LYS A 86 -10.51 -12.30 6.95
CA LYS A 86 -9.68 -12.03 5.77
C LYS A 86 -8.96 -10.69 5.95
N LEU A 87 -7.65 -10.69 5.74
CA LEU A 87 -6.75 -9.56 5.91
C LEU A 87 -6.25 -9.08 4.55
N GLY A 88 -6.56 -7.82 4.23
CA GLY A 88 -6.00 -7.12 3.08
C GLY A 88 -4.84 -6.22 3.51
N ILE A 89 -3.68 -6.39 2.89
CA ILE A 89 -2.46 -5.63 3.18
C ILE A 89 -2.08 -4.81 1.94
N LEU A 90 -2.10 -3.48 2.08
CA LEU A 90 -1.56 -2.56 1.08
C LEU A 90 -0.16 -2.11 1.52
N TYR A 91 0.81 -2.28 0.65
CA TYR A 91 2.20 -1.91 0.90
C TYR A 91 2.90 -1.58 -0.42
N ASP A 92 3.87 -0.67 -0.43
CA ASP A 92 4.51 -0.16 -1.66
C ASP A 92 5.10 -1.26 -2.54
N ILE A 93 5.55 -2.34 -1.91
CA ILE A 93 6.03 -3.56 -2.57
C ILE A 93 5.21 -4.80 -2.14
N GLY A 94 3.90 -4.64 -1.98
CA GLY A 94 2.98 -5.71 -1.57
C GLY A 94 3.08 -6.96 -2.44
N CYS A 95 3.32 -6.80 -3.74
CA CYS A 95 3.58 -7.91 -4.67
C CYS A 95 4.81 -8.74 -4.31
N ASN A 96 5.88 -8.09 -3.85
CA ASN A 96 7.12 -8.78 -3.46
C ASN A 96 6.95 -9.46 -2.09
N ILE A 97 6.20 -8.84 -1.18
CA ILE A 97 5.86 -9.46 0.10
C ILE A 97 5.08 -10.76 -0.13
N GLU A 98 4.05 -10.76 -0.98
CA GLU A 98 3.28 -11.96 -1.29
C GLU A 98 4.16 -13.07 -1.92
N LYS A 99 4.94 -12.73 -2.95
CA LYS A 99 5.90 -13.67 -3.57
C LYS A 99 6.88 -14.24 -2.53
N GLY A 100 7.40 -13.39 -1.64
CA GLY A 100 8.33 -13.78 -0.59
C GLY A 100 7.70 -14.73 0.43
N ILE A 101 6.45 -14.49 0.82
CA ILE A 101 5.68 -15.36 1.71
C ILE A 101 5.47 -16.73 1.07
N ILE A 102 5.05 -16.77 -0.20
CA ILE A 102 4.84 -18.01 -0.97
C ILE A 102 6.14 -18.80 -1.08
N ARG A 103 7.23 -18.18 -1.56
CA ARG A 103 8.52 -18.87 -1.75
C ARG A 103 9.07 -19.45 -0.44
N ARG A 104 8.87 -18.75 0.67
CA ARG A 104 9.38 -19.15 1.99
C ARG A 104 8.39 -19.99 2.81
N HIS A 105 7.24 -20.38 2.22
CA HIS A 105 6.23 -21.21 2.88
C HIS A 105 5.76 -20.61 4.23
N GLN A 106 5.54 -19.30 4.27
CA GLN A 106 5.13 -18.57 5.48
C GLN A 106 3.60 -18.42 5.53
N PHE A 107 3.03 -18.52 6.73
CA PHE A 107 1.57 -18.38 6.95
C PHE A 107 0.71 -19.40 6.17
N LEU A 108 1.15 -20.68 6.14
CA LEU A 108 0.49 -21.75 5.36
C LEU A 108 -1.00 -21.88 5.63
N GLU A 109 -1.42 -21.88 6.90
CA GLU A 109 -2.84 -21.96 7.28
C GLU A 109 -3.63 -20.80 6.65
N GLU A 110 -3.12 -19.58 6.76
CA GLU A 110 -3.78 -18.40 6.23
C GLU A 110 -3.77 -18.37 4.68
N GLN A 111 -2.75 -18.94 4.04
CA GLN A 111 -2.65 -19.09 2.59
C GLN A 111 -3.66 -20.13 2.06
N GLU A 112 -3.70 -21.33 2.65
CA GLU A 112 -4.62 -22.41 2.26
C GLU A 112 -6.09 -21.99 2.38
N LEU A 113 -6.38 -21.18 3.39
CA LEU A 113 -7.73 -20.66 3.66
C LEU A 113 -8.05 -19.35 2.91
N ASN A 114 -7.12 -18.85 2.08
CA ASN A 114 -7.27 -17.59 1.33
C ASN A 114 -7.64 -16.39 2.23
N LEU A 115 -7.02 -16.33 3.41
CA LEU A 115 -7.22 -15.29 4.43
C LEU A 115 -6.31 -14.09 4.23
N LEU A 116 -5.26 -14.20 3.43
CA LEU A 116 -4.36 -13.08 3.11
C LEU A 116 -4.60 -12.58 1.69
N LYS A 117 -4.56 -11.27 1.53
CA LYS A 117 -4.62 -10.60 0.23
C LYS A 117 -3.64 -9.44 0.23
N PHE A 118 -2.84 -9.33 -0.81
CA PHE A 118 -1.84 -8.28 -0.95
C PHE A 118 -2.15 -7.35 -2.12
N GLY A 119 -1.85 -6.08 -1.93
CA GLY A 119 -1.98 -5.05 -2.95
C GLY A 119 -0.91 -3.98 -2.77
N THR A 120 -0.78 -3.14 -3.78
CA THR A 120 0.15 -2.01 -3.76
C THR A 120 -0.60 -0.73 -3.50
N SER A 121 -0.04 0.21 -2.72
CA SER A 121 -0.66 1.52 -2.58
C SER A 121 -0.88 2.19 -3.95
N VAL A 122 -2.00 2.88 -4.15
CA VAL A 122 -2.45 3.33 -5.48
C VAL A 122 -1.43 4.24 -6.17
N PHE A 123 -0.73 5.10 -5.44
CA PHE A 123 0.31 5.94 -6.04
C PHE A 123 1.57 5.14 -6.40
N HIS A 124 1.94 4.19 -5.55
CA HIS A 124 3.11 3.34 -5.75
C HIS A 124 2.89 2.28 -6.84
N ALA A 125 1.63 1.90 -7.11
CA ALA A 125 1.28 0.88 -8.08
C ALA A 125 1.81 1.21 -9.49
N TYR A 126 1.74 2.48 -9.91
CA TYR A 126 2.18 2.90 -11.25
C TYR A 126 3.67 2.73 -11.51
N VAL A 127 4.48 2.60 -10.46
CA VAL A 127 5.93 2.34 -10.59
C VAL A 127 6.18 0.90 -11.02
N HIS A 128 5.28 -0.03 -10.68
CA HIS A 128 5.41 -1.45 -11.01
C HIS A 128 5.15 -1.76 -12.49
N GLU A 129 5.60 -2.93 -12.93
CA GLU A 129 5.27 -3.45 -14.26
C GLU A 129 3.75 -3.60 -14.43
N TRP A 130 3.24 -3.42 -15.66
CA TRP A 130 1.80 -3.43 -15.93
C TRP A 130 1.09 -4.72 -15.48
N SER A 131 1.72 -5.89 -15.62
CA SER A 131 1.18 -7.16 -15.09
C SER A 131 0.99 -7.12 -13.57
N CYS A 132 1.94 -6.52 -12.86
CA CYS A 132 1.84 -6.28 -11.42
C CYS A 132 0.73 -5.26 -11.11
N GLN A 133 0.59 -4.21 -11.91
CA GLN A 133 -0.52 -3.26 -11.74
C GLN A 133 -1.88 -3.95 -11.89
N LEU A 134 -2.08 -4.77 -12.92
CA LEU A 134 -3.35 -5.50 -13.11
C LEU A 134 -3.68 -6.46 -11.96
N GLN A 135 -2.67 -6.99 -11.27
CA GLN A 135 -2.85 -7.95 -10.17
C GLN A 135 -2.95 -7.28 -8.80
N TYR A 136 -2.19 -6.22 -8.56
CA TYR A 136 -1.97 -5.64 -7.24
C TYR A 136 -2.48 -4.21 -7.08
N ASN A 137 -2.84 -3.49 -8.15
CA ASN A 137 -3.39 -2.13 -8.03
C ASN A 137 -4.84 -2.19 -7.51
N PRO A 138 -5.16 -1.57 -6.37
CA PRO A 138 -6.50 -1.54 -5.77
C PRO A 138 -7.59 -0.96 -6.68
N ARG A 139 -7.21 -0.16 -7.69
CA ARG A 139 -8.14 0.41 -8.67
C ARG A 139 -8.46 -0.54 -9.82
N LEU A 140 -7.61 -1.53 -10.06
CA LEU A 140 -7.73 -2.49 -11.18
C LEU A 140 -8.08 -3.91 -10.71
N ASN A 141 -8.04 -4.20 -9.41
CA ASN A 141 -8.47 -5.50 -8.88
C ASN A 141 -9.61 -5.34 -7.87
N ASP A 142 -10.39 -6.40 -7.72
CA ASP A 142 -11.61 -6.37 -6.90
C ASP A 142 -11.30 -6.51 -5.41
N GLY A 143 -12.15 -5.97 -4.54
CA GLY A 143 -12.14 -6.23 -3.10
C GLY A 143 -11.17 -5.39 -2.27
N TRP A 144 -10.82 -4.18 -2.75
CA TRP A 144 -10.21 -3.12 -1.94
C TRP A 144 -11.12 -1.90 -1.77
N GLU A 145 -12.29 -1.94 -2.42
CA GLU A 145 -13.26 -0.87 -2.40
C GLU A 145 -12.62 0.46 -2.80
N MET A 146 -12.78 1.54 -2.03
CA MET A 146 -12.13 2.82 -2.30
C MET A 146 -10.85 3.04 -1.49
N SER A 147 -10.23 1.98 -0.97
CA SER A 147 -8.99 2.06 -0.20
C SER A 147 -7.80 2.42 -1.11
N ASP A 148 -7.06 3.45 -0.74
CA ASP A 148 -5.92 3.96 -1.54
C ASP A 148 -4.55 3.43 -1.07
N GLY A 149 -4.43 2.98 0.18
CA GLY A 149 -3.17 2.50 0.76
C GLY A 149 -2.27 3.61 1.30
N GLU A 150 -2.67 4.88 1.19
CA GLU A 150 -1.85 6.06 1.48
C GLU A 150 -1.99 6.58 2.92
N GLY A 151 -2.66 5.81 3.78
CA GLY A 151 -2.90 6.19 5.17
C GLY A 151 -1.60 6.44 5.93
N MET A 152 -0.55 5.69 5.59
CA MET A 152 0.75 5.83 6.24
C MET A 152 1.42 7.16 5.86
N GLU A 153 1.38 7.57 4.59
CA GLU A 153 1.88 8.88 4.14
C GLU A 153 1.14 10.06 4.80
N ARG A 154 -0.17 9.95 4.98
CA ARG A 154 -0.97 10.95 5.73
C ARG A 154 -0.53 11.06 7.19
N ASN A 155 -0.31 9.92 7.83
CA ASN A 155 0.21 9.87 9.19
C ASN A 155 1.64 10.44 9.29
N TRP A 156 2.51 10.18 8.31
CA TRP A 156 3.85 10.77 8.25
C TRP A 156 3.83 12.29 8.15
N ASP A 157 2.95 12.86 7.32
CA ASP A 157 2.78 14.31 7.27
C ASP A 157 2.28 14.87 8.60
N PHE A 158 1.32 14.20 9.25
CA PHE A 158 0.79 14.59 10.55
C PHE A 158 1.84 14.56 11.68
N LEU A 159 2.78 13.60 11.63
CA LEU A 159 3.90 13.46 12.55
C LEU A 159 5.09 14.37 12.21
N SER A 160 5.14 14.93 11.00
CA SER A 160 6.28 15.74 10.53
C SER A 160 6.70 16.90 11.47
N PRO A 161 5.80 17.59 12.21
CA PRO A 161 6.21 18.63 13.15
C PRO A 161 7.10 18.11 14.30
N LEU A 162 6.95 16.84 14.68
CA LEU A 162 7.71 16.22 15.76
C LEU A 162 9.16 15.92 15.37
N ILE A 163 9.49 15.87 14.08
CA ILE A 163 10.83 15.49 13.60
C ILE A 163 11.91 16.38 14.23
N SER A 164 11.68 17.69 14.29
CA SER A 164 12.67 18.63 14.84
C SER A 164 12.85 18.48 16.36
N GLN A 165 11.75 18.23 17.08
CA GLN A 165 11.72 18.15 18.53
C GLN A 165 12.26 16.81 19.05
N LEU A 166 11.92 15.71 18.37
CA LEU A 166 12.26 14.35 18.80
C LEU A 166 13.63 13.86 18.31
N ARG A 167 14.26 14.59 17.40
CA ARG A 167 15.59 14.25 16.87
C ARG A 167 16.66 14.15 17.95
N TYR A 168 16.61 15.06 18.93
CA TYR A 168 17.59 15.17 20.00
C TYR A 168 17.04 14.71 21.37
N SER A 169 15.86 14.08 21.38
CA SER A 169 15.24 13.59 22.60
C SER A 169 15.72 12.18 22.93
N SER A 170 15.73 11.83 24.23
CA SER A 170 15.94 10.43 24.64
C SER A 170 14.85 9.50 24.11
N ALA A 171 15.14 8.20 24.07
CA ALA A 171 14.21 7.18 23.56
C ALA A 171 12.82 7.26 24.23
N ASN A 172 12.77 7.42 25.55
CA ASN A 172 11.51 7.50 26.30
C ASN A 172 10.67 8.73 25.92
N HIS A 173 11.32 9.89 25.76
CA HIS A 173 10.61 11.12 25.34
C HIS A 173 10.10 11.00 23.90
N ARG A 174 10.87 10.33 23.02
CA ARG A 174 10.46 10.06 21.64
C ARG A 174 9.23 9.15 21.59
N LEU A 175 9.27 8.02 22.30
CA LEU A 175 8.15 7.09 22.41
C LEU A 175 6.91 7.78 22.98
N GLY A 176 7.07 8.54 24.07
CA GLY A 176 5.97 9.30 24.67
C GLY A 176 5.38 10.33 23.72
N GLY A 177 6.22 11.12 23.05
CA GLY A 177 5.79 12.16 22.11
C GLY A 177 5.06 11.59 20.89
N LEU A 178 5.59 10.51 20.30
CA LEU A 178 4.92 9.80 19.20
C LEU A 178 3.58 9.22 19.67
N ASN A 179 3.55 8.52 20.80
CA ASN A 179 2.34 7.90 21.33
C ASN A 179 1.24 8.94 21.58
N ILE A 180 1.54 10.03 22.29
CA ILE A 180 0.55 11.09 22.58
C ILE A 180 -0.01 11.67 21.27
N ARG A 181 0.87 11.95 20.30
CA ARG A 181 0.46 12.52 19.02
C ARG A 181 -0.42 11.57 18.21
N LEU A 182 -0.12 10.28 18.23
CA LEU A 182 -0.88 9.25 17.50
C LEU A 182 -2.20 8.89 18.18
N VAL A 183 -2.24 8.87 19.51
CA VAL A 183 -3.50 8.74 20.25
C VAL A 183 -4.43 9.91 19.89
N HIS A 184 -3.91 11.13 19.92
CA HIS A 184 -4.67 12.30 19.50
C HIS A 184 -5.11 12.23 18.02
N HIS A 185 -4.22 11.81 17.11
CA HIS A 185 -4.59 11.57 15.71
C HIS A 185 -5.78 10.62 15.60
N ASN A 186 -5.70 9.50 16.33
CA ASN A 186 -6.72 8.48 16.27
C ASN A 186 -8.05 8.93 16.90
N GLU A 187 -8.00 9.78 17.94
CA GLU A 187 -9.20 10.39 18.52
C GLU A 187 -9.89 11.35 17.55
N MET A 188 -9.12 12.21 16.89
CA MET A 188 -9.65 13.13 15.87
C MET A 188 -10.26 12.39 14.68
N GLY A 189 -9.63 11.27 14.27
CA GLY A 189 -10.11 10.44 13.17
C GLY A 189 -11.47 9.79 13.42
N LYS A 190 -11.85 9.55 14.69
CA LYS A 190 -13.16 8.97 15.05
C LYS A 190 -14.33 9.92 14.79
N ILE A 191 -14.10 11.23 14.81
CA ILE A 191 -15.14 12.26 14.71
C ILE A 191 -15.41 12.65 13.25
N ASN A 192 -14.44 12.50 12.36
CA ASN A 192 -14.51 12.97 10.96
C ASN A 192 -14.97 11.90 9.95
N SER A 193 -16.13 11.27 10.17
CA SER A 193 -16.65 10.23 9.27
C SER A 193 -17.39 10.77 8.03
N GLU A 194 -16.82 11.76 7.33
CA GLU A 194 -17.43 12.35 6.12
C GLU A 194 -17.19 11.54 4.83
N ARG A 195 -16.42 10.45 4.92
CA ARG A 195 -15.97 9.65 3.78
C ARG A 195 -17.14 9.18 2.89
N GLY A 196 -18.26 8.78 3.49
CA GLY A 196 -19.45 8.28 2.77
C GLY A 196 -20.05 9.29 1.79
N LYS A 197 -20.17 10.58 2.17
CA LYS A 197 -20.75 11.62 1.30
C LYS A 197 -19.89 11.87 0.05
N SER A 198 -18.57 11.83 0.21
CA SER A 198 -17.64 11.96 -0.92
C SER A 198 -17.75 10.79 -1.87
N ILE A 199 -17.91 9.56 -1.37
CA ILE A 199 -18.02 8.36 -2.20
C ILE A 199 -19.34 8.35 -2.97
N GLU A 200 -20.44 8.76 -2.36
CA GLU A 200 -21.71 8.91 -3.06
C GLU A 200 -21.62 9.89 -4.22
N GLN A 201 -20.88 11.00 -4.06
CA GLN A 201 -20.68 11.95 -5.14
C GLN A 201 -19.86 11.34 -6.29
N VAL A 202 -18.73 10.70 -5.97
CA VAL A 202 -17.90 10.01 -6.99
C VAL A 202 -18.71 8.92 -7.70
N MET A 203 -19.58 8.21 -6.98
CA MET A 203 -20.47 7.21 -7.55
C MET A 203 -21.49 7.85 -8.52
N ARG A 204 -22.10 8.99 -8.14
CA ARG A 204 -23.02 9.74 -9.01
C ARG A 204 -22.30 10.21 -10.27
N ASP A 205 -21.12 10.83 -10.12
CA ASP A 205 -20.33 11.31 -11.26
C ASP A 205 -19.98 10.17 -12.22
N ALA A 206 -19.59 9.00 -11.71
CA ALA A 206 -19.32 7.82 -12.53
C ALA A 206 -20.58 7.27 -13.22
N GLN A 207 -21.73 7.28 -12.54
CA GLN A 207 -23.01 6.90 -13.14
C GLN A 207 -23.43 7.85 -14.25
N ASP A 208 -23.21 9.15 -14.06
CA ASP A 208 -23.54 10.19 -15.04
C ASP A 208 -22.72 9.99 -16.33
N VAL A 209 -21.41 9.76 -16.20
CA VAL A 209 -20.54 9.41 -17.33
C VAL A 209 -21.04 8.17 -18.07
N LEU A 210 -21.44 7.11 -17.36
CA LEU A 210 -21.95 5.89 -17.99
C LEU A 210 -23.31 6.11 -18.69
N ARG A 211 -24.18 6.97 -18.14
CA ARG A 211 -25.46 7.33 -18.78
C ARG A 211 -25.24 8.14 -20.04
N ASP A 212 -24.32 9.11 -20.01
CA ASP A 212 -23.97 9.94 -21.16
C ASP A 212 -23.33 9.10 -22.28
N LEU A 213 -22.44 8.18 -21.91
CA LEU A 213 -21.85 7.23 -22.86
C LEU A 213 -22.91 6.29 -23.44
N GLY A 214 -23.86 5.81 -22.63
CA GLY A 214 -24.97 5.00 -23.11
C GLY A 214 -25.87 5.75 -24.10
N ALA A 215 -26.13 7.03 -23.86
CA ALA A 215 -26.90 7.88 -24.77
C ALA A 215 -26.14 8.17 -26.08
N THR A 216 -24.82 8.34 -26.01
CA THR A 216 -23.99 8.73 -27.17
C THR A 216 -23.60 7.53 -28.05
N THR A 217 -23.30 6.39 -27.44
CA THR A 217 -22.73 5.21 -28.14
C THR A 217 -23.69 4.03 -28.21
N GLY A 218 -24.75 4.02 -27.39
CA GLY A 218 -25.66 2.87 -27.24
C GLY A 218 -25.09 1.74 -26.38
N HIS A 219 -23.86 1.87 -25.87
CA HIS A 219 -23.23 0.86 -25.02
C HIS A 219 -23.82 0.85 -23.61
N GLN A 220 -24.18 -0.33 -23.11
CA GLN A 220 -24.72 -0.51 -21.77
C GLN A 220 -23.62 -0.89 -20.77
N PHE A 221 -23.93 -0.82 -19.47
CA PHE A 221 -23.04 -1.21 -18.38
C PHE A 221 -22.32 -2.56 -18.60
N GLY A 222 -23.03 -3.57 -19.10
CA GLY A 222 -22.46 -4.90 -19.38
C GLY A 222 -21.37 -4.91 -20.47
N TYR A 223 -21.40 -3.97 -21.41
CA TYR A 223 -20.38 -3.84 -22.44
C TYR A 223 -19.03 -3.44 -21.82
N PHE A 224 -19.00 -2.40 -20.98
CA PHE A 224 -17.77 -1.92 -20.36
C PHE A 224 -17.16 -2.95 -19.41
N LYS A 225 -18.00 -3.70 -18.69
CA LYS A 225 -17.56 -4.87 -17.91
C LYS A 225 -16.84 -5.88 -18.79
N LEU A 226 -17.46 -6.30 -19.90
CA LEU A 226 -16.88 -7.29 -20.80
C LEU A 226 -15.58 -6.79 -21.44
N GLN A 227 -15.52 -5.51 -21.82
CA GLN A 227 -14.31 -4.91 -22.35
C GLN A 227 -13.18 -4.88 -21.31
N TRP A 228 -13.49 -4.60 -20.05
CA TRP A 228 -12.51 -4.68 -18.97
C TRP A 228 -12.01 -6.10 -18.71
N GLU A 229 -12.90 -7.09 -18.63
CA GLU A 229 -12.53 -8.50 -18.47
C GLU A 229 -11.64 -8.98 -19.62
N ARG A 230 -12.02 -8.63 -20.85
CA ARG A 230 -11.27 -8.95 -22.07
C ARG A 230 -9.89 -8.27 -22.09
N GLN A 231 -9.83 -7.00 -21.69
CA GLN A 231 -8.56 -6.27 -21.53
C GLN A 231 -7.65 -7.00 -20.54
N ARG A 232 -8.14 -7.32 -19.33
CA ARG A 232 -7.35 -8.02 -18.31
C ARG A 232 -6.85 -9.37 -18.79
N GLU A 233 -7.72 -10.17 -19.41
CA GLU A 233 -7.37 -11.51 -19.90
C GLU A 233 -6.29 -11.44 -20.98
N MET A 234 -6.46 -10.58 -21.98
CA MET A 234 -5.48 -10.44 -23.07
C MET A 234 -4.15 -9.88 -22.58
N GLN A 235 -4.17 -8.89 -21.68
CA GLN A 235 -2.95 -8.29 -21.17
C GLN A 235 -2.21 -9.22 -20.19
N LEU A 236 -2.92 -9.98 -19.36
CA LEU A 236 -2.29 -10.98 -18.48
C LEU A 236 -1.72 -12.16 -19.28
N SER A 237 -2.46 -12.68 -20.26
CA SER A 237 -2.00 -13.79 -21.10
C SER A 237 -0.82 -13.40 -21.99
N ALA A 238 -0.79 -12.19 -22.55
CA ALA A 238 0.37 -11.69 -23.29
C ALA A 238 1.61 -11.46 -22.41
N MET A 239 1.41 -11.27 -21.10
CA MET A 239 2.48 -11.05 -20.11
C MET A 239 2.94 -12.33 -19.40
N GLU A 240 2.19 -13.43 -19.52
CA GLU A 240 2.72 -14.78 -19.31
C GLU A 240 3.68 -15.09 -20.45
N THR A 241 4.95 -14.71 -20.28
CA THR A 241 5.97 -15.02 -21.29
C THR A 241 6.04 -16.54 -21.50
N PRO A 242 6.31 -17.01 -22.74
CA PRO A 242 6.61 -18.42 -23.01
C PRO A 242 7.65 -18.95 -22.04
N THR A 243 8.63 -18.12 -21.65
CA THR A 243 9.63 -18.43 -20.62
C THR A 243 9.07 -18.70 -19.23
N LYS A 244 7.96 -18.12 -18.78
CA LYS A 244 7.36 -18.43 -17.45
C LYS A 244 6.62 -19.76 -17.47
N ARG A 245 5.90 -20.04 -18.57
CA ARG A 245 5.23 -21.32 -18.82
C ARG A 245 6.25 -22.43 -19.03
N GLU A 246 7.24 -22.20 -19.87
CA GLU A 246 8.41 -23.05 -20.08
C GLU A 246 9.22 -23.20 -18.81
N THR A 247 9.45 -22.18 -17.96
CA THR A 247 10.12 -22.40 -16.65
C THR A 247 9.27 -23.21 -15.69
N ARG A 248 7.93 -23.14 -15.77
CA ARG A 248 7.07 -23.97 -14.92
C ARG A 248 7.10 -25.43 -15.37
N GLU A 249 7.01 -25.65 -16.69
CA GLU A 249 7.13 -26.96 -17.34
C GLU A 249 8.57 -27.52 -17.25
N LEU A 250 9.60 -26.66 -17.37
CA LEU A 250 11.02 -26.98 -17.18
C LEU A 250 11.37 -27.18 -15.72
N VAL A 251 10.69 -26.58 -14.74
CA VAL A 251 10.92 -26.89 -13.31
C VAL A 251 10.38 -28.28 -12.98
N GLU A 252 9.28 -28.69 -13.61
CA GLU A 252 8.80 -30.09 -13.54
C GLU A 252 9.75 -31.07 -14.27
N GLU A 253 10.34 -30.68 -15.41
CA GLU A 253 11.38 -31.49 -16.09
C GLU A 253 12.79 -31.39 -15.46
N LEU A 254 13.15 -30.30 -14.78
CA LEU A 254 14.46 -30.04 -14.15
C LEU A 254 14.66 -30.92 -12.93
N VAL A 255 13.59 -31.21 -12.18
CA VAL A 255 13.64 -32.22 -11.11
C VAL A 255 14.01 -33.60 -11.67
N VAL A 256 13.75 -33.86 -12.96
CA VAL A 256 14.06 -35.11 -13.67
C VAL A 256 15.41 -35.04 -14.43
N LEU A 257 15.88 -33.84 -14.79
CA LEU A 257 17.14 -33.60 -15.52
C LEU A 257 18.32 -33.18 -14.64
N GLU A 258 18.10 -32.70 -13.40
CA GLU A 258 19.17 -32.43 -12.41
C GLU A 258 20.00 -33.68 -12.12
N ASP A 259 19.39 -34.87 -12.15
CA ASP A 259 20.09 -36.15 -12.01
C ASP A 259 21.00 -36.49 -13.21
N LYS A 260 20.77 -35.87 -14.39
CA LYS A 260 21.57 -36.08 -15.61
C LYS A 260 22.61 -34.99 -15.85
N ILE A 261 22.40 -33.78 -15.32
CA ILE A 261 23.29 -32.62 -15.49
C ILE A 261 24.56 -32.73 -14.63
N ARG A 262 24.51 -33.48 -13.52
CA ARG A 262 25.68 -33.73 -12.66
C ARG A 262 26.82 -34.47 -13.38
N ASP A 263 26.49 -35.30 -14.39
CA ASP A 263 27.48 -36.10 -15.13
C ASP A 263 28.06 -35.37 -16.36
N ALA A 264 27.35 -34.41 -16.94
CA ALA A 264 27.78 -33.68 -18.14
C ALA A 264 28.58 -32.39 -17.85
N HIS A 265 28.61 -31.94 -16.59
CA HIS A 265 29.26 -30.68 -16.20
C HIS A 265 30.80 -30.77 -16.15
N GLN A 266 31.38 -31.98 -16.23
CA GLN A 266 32.83 -32.19 -16.23
C GLN A 266 33.48 -31.89 -17.61
N GLU A 267 32.75 -32.03 -18.72
CA GLU A 267 33.31 -31.84 -20.09
C GLU A 267 33.19 -30.41 -20.63
N MET A 268 32.29 -29.58 -20.07
CA MET A 268 31.97 -28.28 -20.67
C MET A 268 32.90 -27.12 -20.23
N CYS A 269 33.90 -27.38 -19.39
CA CYS A 269 34.85 -26.37 -18.94
C CYS A 269 35.99 -26.07 -19.93
N GLU A 270 36.19 -26.87 -20.98
CA GLU A 270 37.29 -26.66 -21.95
C GLU A 270 36.88 -25.88 -23.21
N LEU A 271 35.59 -25.66 -23.46
CA LEU A 271 35.11 -25.03 -24.71
C LEU A 271 34.72 -23.54 -24.60
N ARG A 272 34.97 -22.88 -23.47
CA ARG A 272 34.62 -21.45 -23.27
C ARG A 272 35.76 -20.47 -23.53
N GLN A 273 36.49 -20.65 -24.63
CA GLN A 273 37.33 -19.60 -25.21
C GLN A 273 37.10 -19.46 -26.71
N THR A 274 35.86 -19.19 -27.15
CA THR A 274 35.70 -18.49 -28.44
C THR A 274 34.37 -17.75 -28.59
N ARG A 275 34.51 -16.49 -29.01
CA ARG A 275 33.56 -15.63 -29.77
C ARG A 275 32.52 -14.82 -29.00
N ARG A 276 32.95 -13.57 -28.73
CA ARG A 276 32.15 -12.35 -28.87
C ARG A 276 31.47 -12.31 -30.25
N ARG A 277 30.14 -12.13 -30.23
CA ARG A 277 29.20 -11.61 -31.25
C ARG A 277 28.00 -12.56 -31.38
N ASN A 278 26.88 -12.10 -30.80
CA ASN A 278 25.47 -12.30 -31.18
C ASN A 278 24.61 -12.10 -29.91
N ARG A 279 24.00 -10.91 -29.75
CA ARG A 279 22.97 -10.70 -28.72
C ARG A 279 21.70 -11.43 -29.17
N THR A 280 21.13 -12.25 -28.30
CA THR A 280 19.86 -12.96 -28.53
C THR A 280 18.66 -12.05 -28.26
N ASP A 281 17.52 -12.33 -28.92
CA ASP A 281 16.25 -11.60 -28.78
C ASP A 281 15.78 -11.44 -27.31
N SER A 282 16.14 -12.39 -26.45
CA SER A 282 15.89 -12.36 -25.01
C SER A 282 16.60 -11.18 -24.32
N GLN A 283 17.86 -10.90 -24.68
CA GLN A 283 18.61 -9.78 -24.15
C GLN A 283 18.08 -8.44 -24.68
N MET A 284 17.62 -8.39 -25.94
CA MET A 284 16.97 -7.21 -26.51
C MET A 284 15.70 -6.81 -25.74
N ARG A 285 14.82 -7.77 -25.43
CA ARG A 285 13.59 -7.52 -24.62
C ARG A 285 13.92 -7.03 -23.20
N GLN A 286 14.97 -7.58 -22.60
CA GLN A 286 15.44 -7.14 -21.29
C GLN A 286 15.94 -5.68 -21.32
N THR A 287 16.75 -5.31 -22.32
CA THR A 287 17.17 -3.90 -22.51
C THR A 287 15.99 -2.98 -22.81
N TYR A 288 15.04 -3.38 -23.67
CA TYR A 288 13.86 -2.56 -23.98
C TYR A 288 13.08 -2.20 -22.70
N GLN A 289 12.90 -3.19 -21.83
CA GLN A 289 12.11 -3.03 -20.62
C GLN A 289 12.91 -2.34 -19.47
N GLU A 290 14.25 -2.50 -19.39
CA GLU A 290 15.12 -1.80 -18.42
C GLU A 290 15.40 -0.34 -18.82
N VAL A 291 15.50 -0.06 -20.12
CA VAL A 291 15.88 1.26 -20.66
C VAL A 291 14.67 2.18 -20.84
N LEU A 292 13.44 1.65 -21.03
CA LEU A 292 12.27 2.46 -21.41
C LEU A 292 11.15 2.49 -20.37
N VAL A 293 10.73 1.34 -19.83
CA VAL A 293 9.55 1.25 -18.93
C VAL A 293 9.84 1.89 -17.57
N CYS A 294 11.01 1.61 -16.99
CA CYS A 294 11.42 2.16 -15.70
C CYS A 294 11.50 3.71 -15.69
N PRO A 295 12.26 4.38 -16.57
CA PRO A 295 12.30 5.84 -16.58
C PRO A 295 10.97 6.50 -16.95
N PHE A 296 10.13 5.83 -17.73
CA PHE A 296 8.80 6.33 -18.07
C PHE A 296 7.83 6.26 -16.88
N ASN A 297 7.80 5.16 -16.13
CA ASN A 297 6.99 5.03 -14.91
C ASN A 297 7.43 6.04 -13.84
N LEU A 298 8.74 6.27 -13.70
CA LEU A 298 9.29 7.30 -12.81
C LEU A 298 8.94 8.73 -13.26
N LEU A 299 8.76 8.95 -14.56
CA LEU A 299 8.28 10.22 -15.11
C LEU A 299 6.79 10.42 -14.77
N TYR A 300 5.98 9.37 -14.94
CA TYR A 300 4.56 9.37 -14.57
C TYR A 300 4.36 9.67 -13.08
N GLU A 301 5.07 8.98 -12.20
CA GLU A 301 5.03 9.21 -10.75
C GLU A 301 5.32 10.68 -10.40
N ALA A 302 6.38 11.24 -10.99
CA ALA A 302 6.74 12.62 -10.75
C ALA A 302 5.68 13.60 -11.28
N LYS A 303 4.96 13.27 -12.36
CA LYS A 303 3.82 14.05 -12.86
C LYS A 303 2.64 13.99 -11.90
N VAL A 304 2.25 12.79 -11.44
CA VAL A 304 1.17 12.61 -10.47
C VAL A 304 1.46 13.39 -9.18
N GLY A 305 2.71 13.33 -8.69
CA GLY A 305 3.15 14.11 -7.55
C GLY A 305 3.03 15.64 -7.74
N VAL A 306 3.13 16.16 -8.97
CA VAL A 306 2.88 17.57 -9.29
C VAL A 306 1.37 17.86 -9.30
N ILE A 307 0.55 17.01 -9.92
CA ILE A 307 -0.91 17.20 -10.00
C ILE A 307 -1.55 17.16 -8.62
N GLU A 308 -1.15 16.23 -7.77
CA GLU A 308 -1.66 16.12 -6.41
C GLU A 308 -1.27 17.35 -5.56
N MET A 309 -0.03 17.82 -5.72
CA MET A 309 0.42 19.06 -5.09
C MET A 309 -0.35 20.28 -5.60
N GLN A 310 -0.75 20.29 -6.87
CA GLN A 310 -1.57 21.34 -7.47
C GLN A 310 -3.00 21.32 -6.90
N LYS A 311 -3.62 20.13 -6.80
CA LYS A 311 -4.92 19.97 -6.14
C LYS A 311 -4.90 20.49 -4.70
N ARG A 312 -3.85 20.17 -3.94
CA ARG A 312 -3.66 20.68 -2.57
C ARG A 312 -3.46 22.19 -2.51
N TRP A 313 -2.81 22.76 -3.53
CA TRP A 313 -2.65 24.22 -3.67
C TRP A 313 -3.99 24.91 -3.96
N ASP A 314 -4.82 24.31 -4.82
CA ASP A 314 -6.08 24.88 -5.28
C ASP A 314 -7.21 24.74 -4.24
N GLN A 315 -7.08 23.81 -3.29
CA GLN A 315 -8.17 23.44 -2.37
C GLN A 315 -8.46 24.40 -1.19
N ARG A 316 -7.69 25.46 -0.86
CA ARG A 316 -8.12 26.46 0.18
C ARG A 316 -7.23 27.70 0.44
N GLN A 317 -7.92 28.76 0.93
CA GLN A 317 -7.38 29.97 1.58
C GLN A 317 -6.47 29.61 2.77
N SER A 318 -5.16 29.77 2.62
CA SER A 318 -4.18 29.46 3.66
C SER A 318 -3.22 30.64 3.87
N GLY A 319 -2.85 30.90 5.12
CA GLY A 319 -1.95 32.00 5.50
C GLY A 319 -0.57 31.94 4.82
N THR A 320 0.12 33.09 4.78
CA THR A 320 1.39 33.32 4.04
C THR A 320 2.49 32.30 4.30
N ARG A 321 2.59 31.78 5.53
CA ARG A 321 3.59 30.78 5.93
C ARG A 321 3.36 29.39 5.31
N VAL A 322 2.09 29.01 5.16
CA VAL A 322 1.67 27.74 4.54
C VAL A 322 1.86 27.82 3.02
N GLN A 323 1.53 28.97 2.42
CA GLN A 323 1.79 29.23 0.99
C GLN A 323 3.29 29.16 0.63
N ALA A 324 4.17 29.69 1.49
CA ALA A 324 5.61 29.60 1.28
C ALA A 324 6.12 28.14 1.32
N ARG A 325 5.62 27.32 2.26
CA ARG A 325 5.94 25.89 2.36
C ARG A 325 5.45 25.13 1.13
N PHE A 326 4.21 25.36 0.70
CA PHE A 326 3.66 24.74 -0.49
C PHE A 326 4.40 25.16 -1.76
N LYS A 327 4.85 26.42 -1.87
CA LYS A 327 5.62 26.89 -3.04
C LYS A 327 6.96 26.17 -3.12
N LYS A 328 7.62 25.96 -1.97
CA LYS A 328 8.86 25.19 -1.88
C LYS A 328 8.64 23.72 -2.26
N GLN A 329 7.57 23.10 -1.78
CA GLN A 329 7.23 21.71 -2.13
C GLN A 329 6.87 21.56 -3.61
N MET A 330 6.06 22.47 -4.16
CA MET A 330 5.72 22.51 -5.57
C MET A 330 6.96 22.65 -6.45
N ASN A 331 7.86 23.58 -6.13
CA ASN A 331 9.13 23.74 -6.83
C ASN A 331 9.98 22.47 -6.77
N SER A 332 10.03 21.80 -5.62
CA SER A 332 10.76 20.53 -5.46
C SER A 332 10.18 19.42 -6.34
N LYS A 333 8.85 19.24 -6.33
CA LYS A 333 8.14 18.24 -7.15
C LYS A 333 8.27 18.54 -8.65
N MET A 334 8.15 19.80 -9.06
CA MET A 334 8.36 20.23 -10.45
C MET A 334 9.81 20.02 -10.92
N ASN A 335 10.80 20.27 -10.06
CA ASN A 335 12.19 19.98 -10.37
C ASN A 335 12.47 18.48 -10.49
N LEU A 336 11.86 17.66 -9.63
CA LEU A 336 11.93 16.20 -9.73
C LEU A 336 11.30 15.72 -11.05
N PHE A 337 10.12 16.23 -11.40
CA PHE A 337 9.45 15.93 -12.67
C PHE A 337 10.31 16.28 -13.88
N ARG A 338 10.92 17.47 -13.90
CA ARG A 338 11.86 17.86 -14.96
C ARG A 338 13.09 16.95 -15.05
N LYS A 339 13.66 16.54 -13.91
CA LYS A 339 14.79 15.59 -13.87
C LYS A 339 14.40 14.24 -14.44
N LYS A 340 13.25 13.69 -14.04
CA LYS A 340 12.73 12.41 -14.54
C LYS A 340 12.39 12.48 -16.03
N TRP A 341 11.83 13.60 -16.49
CA TRP A 341 11.58 13.83 -17.92
C TRP A 341 12.87 13.85 -18.73
N THR A 342 13.89 14.54 -18.25
CA THR A 342 15.20 14.60 -18.93
C THR A 342 15.81 13.20 -19.05
N ALA A 343 15.72 12.40 -17.98
CA ALA A 343 16.21 11.02 -17.99
C ALA A 343 15.44 10.13 -18.98
N TYR A 344 14.11 10.24 -19.02
CA TYR A 344 13.28 9.54 -20.00
C TYR A 344 13.61 9.99 -21.43
N ASN A 345 13.56 11.30 -21.71
CA ASN A 345 13.71 11.84 -23.05
C ASN A 345 15.08 11.53 -23.65
N THR A 346 16.15 11.61 -22.84
CA THR A 346 17.51 11.23 -23.28
C THR A 346 17.56 9.76 -23.69
N ARG A 347 16.93 8.87 -22.91
CA ARG A 347 16.90 7.44 -23.21
C ARG A 347 16.03 7.11 -24.41
N ALA A 348 14.87 7.77 -24.55
CA ALA A 348 13.98 7.61 -25.69
C ALA A 348 14.63 8.09 -27.00
N ILE A 349 15.36 9.22 -26.98
CA ILE A 349 16.13 9.71 -28.13
C ILE A 349 17.24 8.73 -28.51
N ASN A 350 18.03 8.28 -27.54
CA ASN A 350 19.10 7.31 -27.79
C ASN A 350 18.54 6.01 -28.37
N PHE A 351 17.44 5.51 -27.80
CA PHE A 351 16.75 4.32 -28.28
C PHE A 351 16.24 4.48 -29.73
N ASN A 352 15.56 5.59 -30.03
CA ASN A 352 15.10 5.89 -31.40
C ASN A 352 16.26 6.04 -32.40
N SER A 353 17.45 6.42 -31.94
CA SER A 353 18.65 6.56 -32.78
C SER A 353 19.39 5.24 -33.00
N GLU A 354 19.36 4.32 -32.03
CA GLU A 354 20.05 3.03 -32.08
C GLU A 354 19.23 1.93 -32.78
N PHE A 355 17.89 2.03 -32.75
CA PHE A 355 16.99 0.99 -33.25
C PHE A 355 15.99 1.54 -34.27
N SER A 356 15.95 0.94 -35.46
CA SER A 356 14.93 1.23 -36.47
C SER A 356 13.67 0.41 -36.22
N HIS A 357 12.67 1.00 -35.56
CA HIS A 357 11.35 0.40 -35.37
C HIS A 357 10.30 1.04 -36.30
N GLU A 358 9.23 0.29 -36.60
CA GLU A 358 8.08 0.77 -37.39
C GLU A 358 7.32 1.92 -36.69
N LEU A 359 7.44 2.04 -35.36
CA LEU A 359 6.89 3.14 -34.55
C LEU A 359 7.97 3.68 -33.58
N PRO A 360 8.46 4.92 -33.75
CA PRO A 360 9.41 5.52 -32.81
C PRO A 360 8.73 5.89 -31.49
N LEU A 361 9.48 5.85 -30.39
CA LEU A 361 8.97 6.27 -29.09
C LEU A 361 8.65 7.76 -29.08
N ALA A 362 7.55 8.11 -28.42
CA ALA A 362 7.15 9.51 -28.24
C ALA A 362 8.22 10.28 -27.45
N THR A 363 8.71 11.38 -28.01
CA THR A 363 9.70 12.28 -27.38
C THR A 363 9.13 13.69 -27.21
N PRO A 364 8.00 13.85 -26.48
CA PRO A 364 7.38 15.15 -26.27
C PRO A 364 8.28 16.09 -25.45
N THR A 365 8.18 17.38 -25.77
CA THR A 365 8.84 18.45 -25.02
C THR A 365 8.32 18.52 -23.59
N PHE A 366 9.11 19.09 -22.68
CA PHE A 366 8.71 19.20 -21.27
C PHE A 366 7.38 19.96 -21.09
N GLU A 367 7.14 21.02 -21.87
CA GLU A 367 5.90 21.79 -21.78
C GLU A 367 4.68 21.00 -22.28
N GLU A 368 4.84 20.15 -23.30
CA GLU A 368 3.78 19.24 -23.75
C GLU A 368 3.44 18.23 -22.63
N VAL A 369 4.42 17.50 -22.08
CA VAL A 369 4.17 16.51 -21.00
C VAL A 369 3.60 17.18 -19.75
N LYS A 370 4.00 18.43 -19.46
CA LYS A 370 3.45 19.24 -18.37
C LYS A 370 2.00 19.65 -18.62
N GLY A 371 1.56 19.81 -19.86
CA GLY A 371 0.16 20.04 -20.23
C GLY A 371 -0.70 18.77 -20.26
N LEU A 372 -0.11 17.58 -20.43
CA LEU A 372 -0.87 16.33 -20.48
C LEU A 372 -1.56 16.01 -19.14
N GLY A 373 -2.84 15.62 -19.21
CA GLY A 373 -3.55 14.99 -18.11
C GLY A 373 -3.04 13.58 -17.84
N ILE A 374 -3.42 13.00 -16.69
CA ILE A 374 -3.08 11.61 -16.32
C ILE A 374 -3.70 10.61 -17.29
N GLU A 375 -4.86 10.96 -17.85
CA GLU A 375 -5.60 10.14 -18.83
C GLU A 375 -5.03 10.22 -20.25
N SER A 376 -3.88 10.88 -20.45
CA SER A 376 -3.29 10.99 -21.78
C SER A 376 -2.83 9.61 -22.29
N PRO A 377 -3.10 9.26 -23.57
CA PRO A 377 -2.58 8.05 -24.20
C PRO A 377 -1.05 7.94 -24.12
N PHE A 378 -0.36 9.08 -23.97
CA PHE A 378 1.07 9.13 -23.74
C PHE A 378 1.51 8.27 -22.55
N TRP A 379 0.71 8.16 -21.49
CA TRP A 379 1.01 7.44 -20.24
C TRP A 379 0.77 5.93 -20.31
N ASN A 380 0.17 5.44 -21.38
CA ASN A 380 0.01 4.01 -21.59
C ASN A 380 1.33 3.48 -22.17
N THR A 381 2.10 2.72 -21.39
CA THR A 381 3.28 2.01 -21.89
C THR A 381 2.85 1.03 -22.97
N SER A 382 2.96 1.48 -24.23
CA SER A 382 2.66 0.78 -25.47
C SER A 382 3.62 -0.40 -25.67
N GLN A 383 3.39 -1.48 -24.94
CA GLN A 383 3.94 -2.82 -25.24
C GLN A 383 2.86 -3.83 -25.59
N LEU A 384 1.59 -3.43 -25.58
CA LEU A 384 0.46 -4.23 -25.98
C LEU A 384 -0.46 -3.35 -26.82
N ASP A 385 0.02 -2.90 -27.98
CA ASP A 385 -0.86 -2.30 -28.97
C ASP A 385 -1.80 -3.40 -29.45
N HIS A 386 -3.06 -3.33 -29.00
CA HIS A 386 -4.16 -4.13 -29.53
C HIS A 386 -5.00 -3.23 -30.46
N PRO A 387 -4.49 -2.85 -31.65
CA PRO A 387 -5.15 -1.88 -32.52
C PRO A 387 -6.52 -2.34 -33.02
N SER A 388 -6.83 -3.64 -32.91
CA SER A 388 -8.13 -4.23 -33.25
C SER A 388 -9.15 -4.19 -32.10
N GLU A 389 -8.75 -3.81 -30.89
CA GLU A 389 -9.57 -3.96 -29.69
C GLU A 389 -10.14 -2.61 -29.24
N ALA A 390 -11.45 -2.55 -29.01
CA ALA A 390 -12.15 -1.31 -28.68
C ALA A 390 -11.64 -0.67 -27.39
N TRP A 391 -11.33 -1.45 -26.36
CA TRP A 391 -10.73 -0.93 -25.12
C TRP A 391 -9.35 -0.29 -25.30
N ALA A 392 -8.61 -0.64 -26.36
CA ALA A 392 -7.28 -0.09 -26.63
C ALA A 392 -7.32 1.20 -27.46
N VAL A 393 -8.31 1.34 -28.36
CA VAL A 393 -8.36 2.45 -29.34
C VAL A 393 -9.51 3.42 -29.15
N ASP A 394 -10.67 2.98 -28.65
CA ASP A 394 -11.84 3.82 -28.48
C ASP A 394 -11.83 4.53 -27.12
N LEU A 395 -11.71 5.85 -27.18
CA LEU A 395 -11.69 6.71 -26.00
C LEU A 395 -13.00 6.62 -25.19
N ASN A 396 -14.13 6.37 -25.84
CA ASN A 396 -15.41 6.21 -25.13
C ASN A 396 -15.45 4.89 -24.36
N THR A 397 -14.91 3.82 -24.95
CA THR A 397 -14.74 2.53 -24.27
C THR A 397 -13.77 2.64 -23.09
N GLN A 398 -12.63 3.32 -23.26
CA GLN A 398 -11.66 3.55 -22.16
C GLN A 398 -12.30 4.34 -21.00
N LYS A 399 -12.97 5.45 -21.31
CA LYS A 399 -13.70 6.24 -20.31
C LYS A 399 -14.79 5.42 -19.63
N GLY A 400 -15.51 4.60 -20.38
CA GLY A 400 -16.55 3.72 -19.87
C GLY A 400 -16.01 2.62 -18.95
N ILE A 401 -14.86 2.03 -19.26
CA ILE A 401 -14.15 1.08 -18.37
C ILE A 401 -13.76 1.76 -17.06
N GLN A 402 -13.17 2.96 -17.13
CA GLN A 402 -12.75 3.69 -15.93
C GLN A 402 -13.96 4.08 -15.05
N ALA A 403 -15.05 4.54 -15.67
CA ALA A 403 -16.29 4.86 -14.96
C ALA A 403 -16.96 3.60 -14.38
N TYR A 404 -16.93 2.48 -15.11
CA TYR A 404 -17.38 1.17 -14.64
C TYR A 404 -16.63 0.74 -13.37
N LEU A 405 -15.30 0.74 -13.40
CA LEU A 405 -14.46 0.38 -12.25
C LEU A 405 -14.71 1.31 -11.05
N THR A 406 -14.79 2.62 -11.31
CA THR A 406 -15.06 3.60 -10.26
C THR A 406 -16.42 3.36 -9.60
N LEU A 407 -17.44 3.07 -10.40
CA LEU A 407 -18.78 2.78 -9.92
C LEU A 407 -18.81 1.49 -9.07
N THR A 408 -18.22 0.40 -9.53
CA THR A 408 -18.19 -0.87 -8.78
C THR A 408 -17.43 -0.73 -7.46
N HIS A 409 -16.28 -0.06 -7.46
CA HIS A 409 -15.52 0.21 -6.23
C HIS A 409 -16.28 1.08 -5.24
N CYS A 410 -17.02 2.08 -5.72
CA CYS A 410 -17.87 2.91 -4.86
C CYS A 410 -19.03 2.11 -4.26
N GLN A 411 -19.66 1.21 -5.02
CA GLN A 411 -20.72 0.34 -4.52
C GLN A 411 -20.20 -0.58 -3.41
N ASP A 412 -19.05 -1.23 -3.63
CA ASP A 412 -18.43 -2.09 -2.63
C ASP A 412 -18.04 -1.31 -1.37
N GLU A 413 -17.53 -0.09 -1.53
CA GLU A 413 -17.21 0.81 -0.43
C GLU A 413 -18.45 1.16 0.40
N LEU A 414 -19.57 1.50 -0.22
CA LEU A 414 -20.82 1.79 0.48
C LEU A 414 -21.35 0.55 1.21
N HIS A 415 -21.27 -0.63 0.60
CA HIS A 415 -21.62 -1.88 1.27
C HIS A 415 -20.75 -2.15 2.49
N ARG A 416 -19.44 -1.89 2.38
CA ARG A 416 -18.50 -2.04 3.49
C ARG A 416 -18.77 -1.03 4.60
N ILE A 417 -18.96 0.26 4.28
CA ILE A 417 -19.33 1.28 5.26
C ILE A 417 -20.60 0.88 6.00
N ALA A 418 -21.62 0.39 5.29
CA ALA A 418 -22.85 -0.09 5.91
C ALA A 418 -22.59 -1.28 6.86
N ARG A 419 -21.68 -2.21 6.51
CA ARG A 419 -21.25 -3.30 7.38
C ARG A 419 -20.53 -2.79 8.63
N GLU A 420 -19.59 -1.86 8.48
CA GLU A 420 -18.84 -1.26 9.58
C GLU A 420 -19.77 -0.52 10.54
N ILE A 421 -20.77 0.23 10.02
CA ILE A 421 -21.79 0.90 10.84
C ILE A 421 -22.60 -0.12 11.63
N ARG A 422 -23.06 -1.21 11.00
CA ARG A 422 -23.81 -2.28 11.71
C ARG A 422 -22.97 -2.93 12.81
N GLN A 423 -21.68 -3.18 12.56
CA GLN A 423 -20.76 -3.72 13.55
C GLN A 423 -20.52 -2.73 14.70
N ALA A 424 -20.33 -1.44 14.40
CA ALA A 424 -20.17 -0.40 15.40
C ALA A 424 -21.43 -0.22 16.25
N LEU A 425 -22.63 -0.26 15.66
CA LEU A 425 -23.90 -0.20 16.37
C LEU A 425 -24.09 -1.43 17.28
N LYS A 426 -23.80 -2.64 16.78
CA LYS A 426 -23.84 -3.86 17.58
C LYS A 426 -22.89 -3.75 18.78
N TRP A 427 -21.66 -3.32 18.55
CA TRP A 427 -20.68 -3.08 19.59
C TRP A 427 -21.16 -2.04 20.61
N ALA A 428 -21.77 -0.93 20.16
CA ALA A 428 -22.29 0.11 21.04
C ALA A 428 -23.45 -0.39 21.92
N ILE A 429 -24.37 -1.18 21.36
CA ILE A 429 -25.48 -1.80 22.11
C ILE A 429 -24.94 -2.78 23.16
N GLU A 430 -24.02 -3.66 22.77
CA GLU A 430 -23.36 -4.60 23.69
C GLU A 430 -22.61 -3.85 24.80
N ARG A 431 -21.91 -2.78 24.44
CA ARG A 431 -21.20 -1.92 25.40
C ARG A 431 -22.15 -1.23 26.37
N SER A 432 -23.31 -0.74 25.91
CA SER A 432 -24.34 -0.12 26.76
C SER A 432 -24.86 -1.12 27.78
N ARG A 433 -25.25 -2.32 27.33
CA ARG A 433 -25.71 -3.40 28.22
C ARG A 433 -24.66 -3.77 29.27
N ASN A 434 -23.39 -3.85 28.86
CA ASN A 434 -22.30 -4.11 29.80
C ASN A 434 -22.12 -2.98 30.82
N MET A 435 -22.36 -1.72 30.45
CA MET A 435 -22.33 -0.58 31.39
C MET A 435 -23.52 -0.59 32.35
N GLU A 436 -24.71 -0.94 31.89
CA GLU A 436 -25.90 -1.10 32.73
C GLU A 436 -25.69 -2.21 33.77
N GLN A 437 -25.21 -3.38 33.35
CA GLN A 437 -24.87 -4.48 34.26
C GLN A 437 -23.76 -4.10 35.25
N LEU A 438 -22.73 -3.39 34.79
CA LEU A 438 -21.68 -2.89 35.67
C LEU A 438 -22.25 -1.93 36.73
N LEU A 439 -23.17 -1.04 36.35
CA LEU A 439 -23.82 -0.13 37.28
C LEU A 439 -24.67 -0.89 38.31
N GLU A 440 -25.45 -1.88 37.88
CA GLU A 440 -26.25 -2.74 38.78
C GLU A 440 -25.34 -3.47 39.79
N GLU A 441 -24.23 -4.06 39.35
CA GLU A 441 -23.31 -4.77 40.24
C GLU A 441 -22.54 -3.86 41.21
N LEU A 442 -22.31 -2.60 40.83
CA LEU A 442 -21.69 -1.58 41.70
C LEU A 442 -22.66 -1.00 42.74
N GLN A 443 -23.97 -1.04 42.48
CA GLN A 443 -25.01 -0.55 43.40
C GLN A 443 -25.31 -1.53 44.55
N VAL A 444 -24.84 -2.78 44.48
CA VAL A 444 -24.98 -3.75 45.57
C VAL A 444 -24.02 -3.38 46.71
N GLU A 445 -24.56 -2.77 47.77
CA GLU A 445 -23.82 -2.43 48.98
C GLU A 445 -23.51 -3.67 49.82
N THR A 446 -22.23 -3.79 50.21
CA THR A 446 -21.73 -4.77 51.18
C THR A 446 -21.11 -4.04 52.35
N ASP A 447 -21.57 -4.34 53.58
CA ASP A 447 -21.12 -3.69 54.83
C ASP A 447 -19.71 -4.13 55.26
N VAL A 448 -19.17 -5.19 54.65
CA VAL A 448 -17.87 -5.76 54.99
C VAL A 448 -16.81 -5.33 53.95
N LEU A 449 -15.83 -4.55 54.41
CA LEU A 449 -14.81 -3.93 53.57
C LEU A 449 -14.00 -4.93 52.73
N HIS A 450 -13.73 -6.13 53.29
CA HIS A 450 -13.03 -7.21 52.58
C HIS A 450 -13.90 -7.84 51.47
N GLU A 451 -15.19 -8.01 51.71
CA GLU A 451 -16.15 -8.55 50.73
C GLU A 451 -16.35 -7.57 49.57
N ARG A 452 -16.42 -6.27 49.88
CA ARG A 452 -16.49 -5.21 48.87
C ARG A 452 -15.25 -5.16 47.98
N GLN A 453 -14.06 -5.36 48.54
CA GLN A 453 -12.81 -5.44 47.76
C GLN A 453 -12.80 -6.66 46.83
N GLN A 454 -13.23 -7.83 47.32
CA GLN A 454 -13.32 -9.04 46.50
C GLN A 454 -14.38 -8.89 45.38
N GLN A 455 -15.52 -8.27 45.70
CA GLN A 455 -16.57 -7.95 44.73
C GLN A 455 -16.05 -7.04 43.62
N LEU A 456 -15.33 -5.96 43.95
CA LEU A 456 -14.73 -5.06 42.96
C LEU A 456 -13.68 -5.75 42.06
N GLN A 457 -12.86 -6.64 42.62
CA GLN A 457 -11.90 -7.43 41.84
C GLN A 457 -12.61 -8.40 40.87
N ASN A 458 -13.69 -9.05 41.31
CA ASN A 458 -14.49 -9.94 40.48
C ASN A 458 -15.19 -9.16 39.35
N ILE A 459 -15.80 -8.01 39.65
CA ILE A 459 -16.40 -7.10 38.67
C ILE A 459 -15.36 -6.67 37.63
N CYS A 460 -14.19 -6.21 38.07
CA CYS A 460 -13.15 -5.74 37.15
C CYS A 460 -12.61 -6.86 36.26
N SER A 461 -12.48 -8.09 36.79
CA SER A 461 -12.09 -9.26 36.01
C SER A 461 -13.18 -9.64 35.00
N LYS A 462 -14.46 -9.58 35.40
CA LYS A 462 -15.62 -9.89 34.57
C LYS A 462 -15.79 -8.92 33.39
N PHE A 463 -15.59 -7.63 33.63
CA PHE A 463 -15.78 -6.57 32.62
C PHE A 463 -14.48 -6.10 31.94
N GLY A 464 -13.33 -6.69 32.29
CA GLY A 464 -12.04 -6.35 31.70
C GLY A 464 -11.59 -4.91 31.99
N CYS A 465 -11.91 -4.37 33.17
CA CYS A 465 -11.50 -3.03 33.57
C CYS A 465 -9.98 -3.00 33.80
N THR A 466 -9.29 -1.97 33.29
CA THR A 466 -7.84 -1.82 33.49
C THR A 466 -7.54 -1.44 34.95
N CYS A 467 -6.43 -1.99 35.47
CA CYS A 467 -5.96 -1.88 36.86
C CYS A 467 -5.92 -0.45 37.49
N PRO A 468 -5.74 0.67 36.75
CA PRO A 468 -5.78 2.01 37.36
C PRO A 468 -7.13 2.37 38.02
N VAL A 469 -8.24 1.82 37.51
CA VAL A 469 -9.59 2.06 38.05
C VAL A 469 -9.75 1.40 39.43
N LEU A 470 -9.16 0.22 39.62
CA LEU A 470 -9.16 -0.51 40.87
C LEU A 470 -8.35 0.21 41.97
N HIS A 471 -7.21 0.78 41.63
CA HIS A 471 -6.35 1.44 42.62
C HIS A 471 -7.03 2.66 43.27
N HIS A 472 -7.80 3.44 42.49
CA HIS A 472 -8.58 4.57 43.00
C HIS A 472 -9.81 4.14 43.81
N ALA A 473 -10.52 3.09 43.38
CA ALA A 473 -11.70 2.59 44.09
C ALA A 473 -11.34 1.87 45.40
N ILE A 474 -10.21 1.17 45.46
CA ILE A 474 -9.75 0.37 46.61
C ILE A 474 -9.13 1.25 47.72
N GLN A 475 -8.51 2.39 47.38
CA GLN A 475 -7.83 3.25 48.36
C GLN A 475 -8.76 4.17 49.17
N GLY A 476 -10.08 4.13 48.96
CA GLY A 476 -11.02 4.91 49.78
C GLY A 476 -10.92 6.43 49.63
N ASN A 477 -10.13 6.94 48.68
CA ASN A 477 -10.05 8.36 48.35
C ASN A 477 -11.22 8.82 47.46
N VAL A 478 -12.44 8.46 47.84
CA VAL A 478 -13.66 9.16 47.37
C VAL A 478 -13.88 10.41 48.24
N GLY A 479 -12.79 11.14 48.48
CA GLY A 479 -12.77 12.47 49.06
C GLY A 479 -12.10 13.39 48.05
N ASP A 480 -12.91 14.18 47.35
CA ASP A 480 -12.57 15.47 46.73
C ASP A 480 -11.66 15.59 45.48
N THR A 481 -11.19 14.52 44.82
CA THR A 481 -10.37 14.72 43.58
C THR A 481 -10.66 13.88 42.34
N CYS A 482 -11.76 13.14 42.26
CA CYS A 482 -12.22 12.55 40.99
C CYS A 482 -13.36 13.39 40.39
N VAL A 483 -13.01 14.54 39.81
CA VAL A 483 -13.88 15.22 38.84
C VAL A 483 -13.94 14.32 37.60
N TRP A 484 -14.97 13.50 37.53
CA TRP A 484 -15.47 12.98 36.26
C TRP A 484 -15.91 14.17 35.41
N LYS A 485 -15.02 14.70 34.55
CA LYS A 485 -15.45 15.43 33.36
C LYS A 485 -16.01 14.42 32.36
N LEU A 486 -17.21 13.92 32.66
CA LEU A 486 -18.16 13.62 31.60
C LEU A 486 -18.53 14.97 30.99
N GLY A 487 -18.14 15.18 29.74
CA GLY A 487 -18.47 16.39 28.99
C GLY A 487 -19.98 16.58 28.95
N ASN A 488 -20.47 17.45 29.81
CA ASN A 488 -21.75 18.09 29.72
C ASN A 488 -21.46 19.53 29.29
N ASP A 489 -21.03 19.71 28.03
CA ASP A 489 -21.02 21.03 27.41
C ASP A 489 -22.41 21.24 26.81
N GLY A 490 -23.31 21.76 27.65
CA GLY A 490 -24.60 22.27 27.21
C GLY A 490 -24.44 23.58 26.42
N VAL A 491 -25.37 23.74 25.46
CA VAL A 491 -25.91 24.98 24.86
C VAL A 491 -25.26 26.30 25.25
#